data_AF-A0A9X2T4H8-F1
#
_entry.id   AF-A0A9X2T4H8-F1
#
_cell.length_a   1.000
_cell.length_b   1.000
_cell.length_c   1.000
_cell.angle_alpha   90.00
_cell.angle_beta   90.00
_cell.angle_gamma   90.00
#
_symmetry.space_group_name_H-M   'P 1'
#
loop_
_entity.id
_entity.type
_entity.pdbx_description
1 polymer ?
#
loop_
_entity_poly.entity_id
_entity_poly.type
_entity_poly.pdbx_seq_one_letter_code
_entity_poly.pdbx_strand_id
1 'polypeptide(L)'
;MKKKPFSVVYEDNHLLIVNKAAGVLVQGDKTKDKTLTDYCREYIAKKYNKPGDVFLHPVHRLDRPVSGLVVFARTSKGLERMMELFRKRDIHKVYWAIVKNRPKEETGKLTHYLVKDEVKNFVTAHEKEVEGSQKAELNYKTLGKLNDHWLLEVRPVSGRPHQIRVQLASMGCPIRGDLKYGFHKPNPDASINLHAFHLVFVHPIKKEKIFLRAALPEEAFWEQYLEFEPVRGKDQHLENTFSG
;
A
#
# COMPACT_ATOMS: atom_id res chain seq x y z
N MET A 1 -9.36 18.57 -14.75
CA MET A 1 -8.91 19.02 -13.42
C MET A 1 -7.64 18.23 -13.05
N LYS A 2 -6.61 18.85 -12.44
CA LYS A 2 -5.41 18.11 -11.99
C LYS A 2 -5.78 17.19 -10.81
N LYS A 3 -5.49 15.89 -10.91
CA LYS A 3 -5.71 14.90 -9.83
C LYS A 3 -4.96 15.36 -8.57
N LYS A 4 -5.65 15.45 -7.43
CA LYS A 4 -5.00 15.80 -6.15
C LYS A 4 -3.99 14.70 -5.80
N PRO A 5 -2.79 15.04 -5.28
CA PRO A 5 -1.76 14.04 -4.98
C PRO A 5 -2.15 13.12 -3.82
N PHE A 6 -3.04 13.57 -2.92
CA PHE A 6 -3.58 12.79 -1.82
C PHE A 6 -4.87 13.41 -1.24
N SER A 7 -5.55 12.64 -0.38
CA SER A 7 -6.55 13.13 0.58
C SER A 7 -6.18 12.73 2.01
N VAL A 8 -6.54 13.53 3.01
CA VAL A 8 -6.28 13.21 4.43
C VAL A 8 -7.33 12.21 4.91
N VAL A 9 -6.87 11.12 5.53
CA VAL A 9 -7.73 10.06 6.10
C VAL A 9 -7.78 10.18 7.63
N TYR A 10 -6.63 10.44 8.26
CA TYR A 10 -6.53 10.64 9.70
C TYR A 10 -5.43 11.63 10.00
N GLU A 11 -5.64 12.46 11.03
CA GLU A 11 -4.64 13.43 11.47
C GLU A 11 -4.80 13.74 12.95
N ASP A 12 -3.68 13.70 13.68
CA ASP A 12 -3.59 14.23 15.03
C ASP A 12 -2.22 14.86 15.30
N ASN A 13 -1.87 15.15 16.55
CA ASN A 13 -0.59 15.78 16.91
C ASN A 13 0.65 14.96 16.52
N HIS A 14 0.52 13.65 16.35
CA HIS A 14 1.65 12.74 16.16
C HIS A 14 1.69 12.09 14.78
N LEU A 15 0.54 11.85 14.16
CA LEU A 15 0.43 11.13 12.90
C LEU A 15 -0.38 11.93 11.87
N LEU A 16 -0.03 11.72 10.61
CA LEU A 16 -0.82 12.11 9.45
C LEU A 16 -0.92 10.85 8.56
N ILE A 17 -2.12 10.37 8.30
CA ILE A 17 -2.37 9.28 7.35
C ILE A 17 -3.15 9.84 6.17
N VAL A 18 -2.64 9.58 4.98
CA VAL A 18 -3.20 10.07 3.72
C VAL A 18 -3.50 8.92 2.78
N ASN A 19 -4.52 9.09 1.96
CA ASN A 19 -4.74 8.24 0.79
C ASN A 19 -3.97 8.84 -0.39
N LYS A 20 -2.86 8.20 -0.76
CA LYS A 20 -1.97 8.63 -1.84
C LYS A 20 -2.57 8.30 -3.20
N ALA A 21 -2.59 9.26 -4.11
CA ALA A 21 -2.91 9.00 -5.51
C ALA A 21 -1.81 8.15 -6.19
N ALA A 22 -2.21 7.31 -7.15
CA ALA A 22 -1.25 6.65 -8.04
C ALA A 22 -0.44 7.69 -8.84
N GLY A 23 0.82 7.37 -9.14
CA GLY A 23 1.75 8.24 -9.87
C GLY A 23 2.60 9.17 -9.00
N VAL A 24 2.26 9.34 -7.72
CA VAL A 24 3.00 10.19 -6.77
C VAL A 24 4.08 9.39 -6.04
N LEU A 25 5.31 9.87 -6.04
CA LEU A 25 6.43 9.33 -5.25
C LEU A 25 6.26 9.68 -3.77
N VAL A 26 6.46 8.72 -2.86
CA VAL A 26 6.39 9.02 -1.41
C VAL A 26 7.54 9.91 -0.96
N GLN A 27 8.77 9.59 -1.41
CA GLN A 27 10.01 10.28 -1.09
C GLN A 27 10.86 10.40 -2.35
N GLY A 28 11.77 11.38 -2.35
CA GLY A 28 12.55 11.77 -3.53
C GLY A 28 13.41 10.64 -4.08
N ASP A 29 13.57 10.64 -5.39
CA ASP A 29 14.49 9.78 -6.12
C ASP A 29 15.24 10.61 -7.19
N LYS A 30 15.92 9.94 -8.11
CA LYS A 30 16.68 10.59 -9.20
C LYS A 30 15.85 11.49 -10.13
N THR A 31 14.52 11.38 -10.12
CA THR A 31 13.63 12.20 -10.97
C THR A 31 13.52 13.65 -10.48
N LYS A 32 13.80 13.91 -9.20
CA LYS A 32 13.57 15.21 -8.53
C LYS A 32 12.11 15.70 -8.59
N ASP A 33 11.17 14.79 -8.85
CA ASP A 33 9.74 15.12 -8.82
C ASP A 33 9.29 15.50 -7.41
N LYS A 34 8.31 16.40 -7.33
CA LYS A 34 7.67 16.76 -6.07
C LYS A 34 6.98 15.55 -5.43
N THR A 35 7.32 15.27 -4.19
CA THR A 35 6.92 14.04 -3.50
C THR A 35 5.67 14.22 -2.66
N LEU A 36 5.03 13.12 -2.27
CA LEU A 36 3.96 13.09 -1.29
C LEU A 36 4.40 13.76 0.01
N THR A 37 5.65 13.54 0.44
CA THR A 37 6.20 14.18 1.63
C THR A 37 6.18 15.70 1.49
N ASP A 38 6.57 16.25 0.34
CA ASP A 38 6.57 17.69 0.08
C ASP A 38 5.15 18.26 0.08
N TYR A 39 4.22 17.60 -0.62
CA TYR A 39 2.82 18.01 -0.62
C TYR A 39 2.19 17.97 0.79
N CYS A 40 2.53 16.97 1.61
CA CYS A 40 2.01 16.87 2.97
C CYS A 40 2.65 17.90 3.91
N ARG A 41 3.94 18.25 3.73
CA ARG A 41 4.59 19.33 4.48
C ARG A 41 3.92 20.67 4.19
N GLU A 42 3.70 20.99 2.92
CA GLU A 42 2.98 22.20 2.52
C GLU A 42 1.57 22.27 3.10
N TYR A 43 0.85 21.14 3.10
CA TYR A 43 -0.47 21.03 3.72
C TYR A 43 -0.43 21.37 5.21
N ILE A 44 0.49 20.77 5.98
CA ILE A 44 0.62 21.03 7.41
C ILE A 44 1.09 22.47 7.69
N ALA A 45 2.04 22.99 6.90
CA ALA A 45 2.52 24.36 7.03
C ALA A 45 1.37 25.35 6.87
N LYS A 46 0.58 25.20 5.80
CA LYS A 46 -0.58 26.05 5.50
C LYS A 46 -1.69 25.92 6.55
N LYS A 47 -2.05 24.69 6.93
CA LYS A 47 -3.16 24.42 7.87
C LYS A 47 -2.90 24.98 9.26
N TYR A 48 -1.65 24.93 9.73
CA TYR A 48 -1.28 25.32 11.09
C TYR A 48 -0.49 26.62 11.16
N ASN A 49 -0.36 27.34 10.04
CA ASN A 49 0.45 28.55 9.90
C ASN A 49 1.84 28.41 10.55
N LYS A 50 2.48 27.25 10.35
CA LYS A 50 3.75 26.94 11.02
C LYS A 50 4.90 27.71 10.38
N PRO A 51 5.68 28.48 11.16
CA PRO A 51 6.91 29.09 10.65
C PRO A 51 7.99 28.02 10.48
N GLY A 52 8.78 28.12 9.40
CA GLY A 52 9.91 27.24 9.13
C GLY A 52 9.54 25.85 8.62
N ASP A 53 10.51 24.93 8.69
CA ASP A 53 10.37 23.59 8.12
C ASP A 53 9.46 22.69 8.95
N VAL A 54 8.53 22.03 8.28
CA VAL A 54 7.62 21.08 8.91
C VAL A 54 8.32 19.73 9.11
N PHE A 55 8.51 19.34 10.37
CA PHE A 55 8.88 17.97 10.72
C PHE A 55 7.75 17.01 10.28
N LEU A 56 8.01 16.27 9.21
CA LEU A 56 7.10 15.26 8.68
C LEU A 56 7.92 14.22 7.92
N HIS A 57 7.80 12.96 8.31
CA HIS A 57 8.54 11.85 7.70
C HIS A 57 7.63 10.65 7.45
N PRO A 58 7.71 10.02 6.26
CA PRO A 58 6.99 8.79 6.00
C PRO A 58 7.56 7.67 6.87
N VAL A 59 6.69 6.86 7.47
CA VAL A 59 7.11 5.69 8.28
C VAL A 59 7.23 4.43 7.41
N HIS A 60 6.55 4.42 6.26
CA HIS A 60 6.66 3.43 5.21
C HIS A 60 6.39 4.09 3.85
N ARG A 61 6.63 3.35 2.77
CA ARG A 61 6.41 3.82 1.40
C ARG A 61 5.49 2.88 0.63
N LEU A 62 4.87 3.43 -0.41
CA LEU A 62 4.23 2.71 -1.50
C LEU A 62 5.02 3.00 -2.78
N ASP A 63 4.95 2.08 -3.74
CA ASP A 63 5.53 2.32 -5.06
C ASP A 63 4.81 3.48 -5.75
N ARG A 64 5.51 4.16 -6.65
CA ARG A 64 4.96 5.28 -7.42
C ARG A 64 3.59 4.98 -8.04
N PRO A 65 3.38 3.88 -8.80
CA PRO A 65 2.10 3.61 -9.44
C PRO A 65 1.02 3.03 -8.50
N VAL A 66 1.35 2.72 -7.25
CA VAL A 66 0.44 2.14 -6.25
C VAL A 66 -0.30 3.26 -5.52
N SER A 67 -1.59 3.10 -5.26
CA SER A 67 -2.40 4.08 -4.48
C SER A 67 -2.69 3.59 -3.07
N GLY A 68 -3.28 4.44 -2.23
CA GLY A 68 -3.79 4.03 -0.91
C GLY A 68 -3.04 4.63 0.29
N LEU A 69 -3.29 4.05 1.46
CA LEU A 69 -2.86 4.57 2.76
C LEU A 69 -1.33 4.66 2.90
N VAL A 70 -0.85 5.85 3.29
CA VAL A 70 0.54 6.11 3.70
C VAL A 70 0.55 6.83 5.03
N VAL A 71 1.31 6.31 5.99
CA VAL A 71 1.47 6.90 7.31
C VAL A 71 2.70 7.81 7.38
N PHE A 72 2.50 9.00 7.90
CA PHE A 72 3.53 9.97 8.23
C PHE A 72 3.56 10.24 9.73
N ALA A 73 4.76 10.38 10.27
CA ALA A 73 4.97 10.86 11.62
C ALA A 73 5.22 12.37 11.62
N ARG A 74 4.50 13.09 12.47
CA ARG A 74 4.57 14.55 12.68
C ARG A 74 5.50 14.96 13.82
N THR A 75 6.07 13.99 14.53
CA THR A 75 7.00 14.18 15.66
C THR A 75 8.05 13.08 15.67
N SER A 76 9.25 13.35 16.17
CA SER A 76 10.34 12.36 16.25
C SER A 76 9.95 11.13 17.08
N LYS A 77 9.26 11.35 18.21
CA LYS A 77 8.71 10.28 19.07
C LYS A 77 7.65 9.44 18.35
N GLY A 78 6.82 10.06 17.50
CA GLY A 78 5.86 9.35 16.65
C GLY A 78 6.55 8.49 15.59
N LEU A 79 7.63 9.01 14.99
CA LEU A 79 8.40 8.32 13.95
C LEU A 79 9.05 7.06 14.50
N GLU A 80 9.82 7.18 15.57
CA GLU A 80 10.53 6.07 16.22
C GLU A 80 9.58 4.92 16.58
N ARG A 81 8.48 5.25 17.26
CA ARG A 81 7.49 4.26 17.73
C ARG A 81 6.71 3.63 16.59
N MET A 82 6.34 4.39 15.55
CA MET A 82 5.72 3.80 14.36
C MET A 82 6.67 2.85 13.63
N MET A 83 7.93 3.24 13.46
CA MET A 83 8.94 2.36 12.85
C MET A 83 9.12 1.06 13.64
N GLU A 84 9.01 1.11 14.97
CA GLU A 84 9.01 -0.09 15.81
C GLU A 84 7.82 -1.01 15.52
N LEU A 85 6.59 -0.47 15.40
CA LEU A 85 5.41 -1.27 15.03
C LEU A 85 5.58 -1.95 13.67
N PHE A 86 6.12 -1.25 12.67
CA PHE A 86 6.45 -1.84 11.36
C PHE A 86 7.50 -2.95 11.47
N ARG A 87 8.51 -2.77 12.33
CA ARG A 87 9.59 -3.75 12.55
C ARG A 87 9.07 -5.01 13.23
N LYS A 88 8.21 -4.86 14.24
CA LYS A 88 7.56 -5.95 14.97
C LYS A 88 6.43 -6.62 14.19
N ARG A 89 5.99 -6.00 13.09
CA ARG A 89 4.84 -6.43 12.26
C ARG A 89 3.50 -6.30 13.00
N ASP A 90 3.41 -5.38 13.95
CA ASP A 90 2.21 -5.07 14.74
C ASP A 90 1.21 -4.16 13.98
N ILE A 91 1.28 -4.19 12.65
CA ILE A 91 0.44 -3.40 11.76
C ILE A 91 -0.16 -4.35 10.73
N HIS A 92 -1.47 -4.47 10.76
CA HIS A 92 -2.21 -5.23 9.77
C HIS A 92 -2.44 -4.34 8.56
N LYS A 93 -1.91 -4.79 7.41
CA LYS A 93 -2.05 -4.11 6.12
C LYS A 93 -2.92 -4.97 5.23
N VAL A 94 -3.92 -4.36 4.61
CA VAL A 94 -4.75 -5.02 3.60
C VAL A 94 -4.64 -4.22 2.31
N TYR A 95 -4.31 -4.92 1.24
CA TYR A 95 -4.25 -4.39 -0.10
C TYR A 95 -5.34 -5.04 -0.93
N TRP A 96 -5.87 -4.27 -1.87
CA TRP A 96 -6.67 -4.80 -2.96
C TRP A 96 -5.84 -4.81 -4.23
N ALA A 97 -5.82 -5.96 -4.92
CA ALA A 97 -5.11 -6.15 -6.17
C ALA A 97 -6.07 -6.70 -7.23
N ILE A 98 -6.19 -6.01 -8.36
CA ILE A 98 -6.96 -6.52 -9.50
C ILE A 98 -5.98 -7.21 -10.45
N VAL A 99 -6.18 -8.51 -10.68
CA VAL A 99 -5.30 -9.36 -11.47
C VAL A 99 -6.02 -9.93 -12.69
N LYS A 100 -5.26 -10.30 -13.73
CA LYS A 100 -5.84 -10.88 -14.96
C LYS A 100 -6.40 -12.30 -14.74
N ASN A 101 -5.58 -13.14 -14.13
CA ASN A 101 -5.84 -14.59 -14.07
C ASN A 101 -6.43 -14.97 -12.72
N ARG A 102 -7.26 -16.02 -12.72
CA ARG A 102 -7.77 -16.62 -11.49
C ARG A 102 -6.60 -17.29 -10.76
N PRO A 103 -6.38 -17.01 -9.46
CA PRO A 103 -5.50 -17.84 -8.66
C PRO A 103 -5.95 -19.31 -8.66
N LYS A 104 -5.02 -20.26 -8.55
CA LYS A 104 -5.37 -21.69 -8.49
C LYS A 104 -6.23 -22.01 -7.26
N GLU A 105 -5.87 -21.44 -6.12
CA GLU A 105 -6.59 -21.56 -4.85
C GLU A 105 -7.29 -20.24 -4.52
N GLU A 106 -8.49 -20.29 -3.93
CA GLU A 106 -9.22 -19.07 -3.58
C GLU A 106 -8.53 -18.30 -2.45
N THR A 107 -7.89 -19.01 -1.53
CA THR A 107 -7.05 -18.44 -0.46
C THR A 107 -5.70 -19.13 -0.43
N GLY A 108 -4.64 -18.41 -0.11
CA GLY A 108 -3.33 -19.03 0.03
C GLY A 108 -2.29 -18.16 0.69
N LYS A 109 -1.17 -18.80 1.05
CA LYS A 109 0.05 -18.14 1.52
C LYS A 109 1.12 -18.25 0.44
N LEU A 110 1.73 -17.13 0.07
CA LEU A 110 2.89 -17.10 -0.82
C LEU A 110 4.14 -16.85 0.00
N THR A 111 5.14 -17.70 -0.17
CA THR A 111 6.48 -17.53 0.41
C THR A 111 7.49 -17.55 -0.72
N HIS A 112 8.24 -16.47 -0.87
CA HIS A 112 9.32 -16.38 -1.86
C HIS A 112 10.55 -15.75 -1.24
N TYR A 113 11.71 -15.98 -1.85
CA TYR A 113 12.97 -15.33 -1.54
C TYR A 113 13.25 -14.27 -2.60
N LEU A 114 13.28 -13.01 -2.20
CA LEU A 114 13.32 -11.87 -3.13
C LEU A 114 14.72 -11.29 -3.23
N VAL A 115 15.22 -11.12 -4.46
CA VAL A 115 16.49 -10.44 -4.76
C VAL A 115 16.18 -9.14 -5.48
N LYS A 116 16.74 -8.02 -5.00
CA LYS A 116 16.55 -6.70 -5.62
C LYS A 116 17.78 -6.32 -6.45
N ASP A 117 17.55 -6.03 -7.72
CA ASP A 117 18.50 -5.37 -8.60
C ASP A 117 18.29 -3.84 -8.46
N GLU A 118 19.22 -3.17 -7.78
CA GLU A 118 19.17 -1.72 -7.54
C GLU A 118 19.32 -0.90 -8.82
N VAL A 119 20.10 -1.38 -9.79
CA VAL A 119 20.37 -0.67 -11.05
C VAL A 119 19.13 -0.67 -11.92
N LYS A 120 18.48 -1.82 -12.08
CA LYS A 120 17.24 -1.98 -12.86
C LYS A 120 15.99 -1.59 -12.08
N ASN A 121 16.12 -1.36 -10.77
CA ASN A 121 15.00 -1.19 -9.84
C ASN A 121 13.94 -2.30 -10.05
N PHE A 122 14.41 -3.54 -10.07
CA PHE A 122 13.64 -4.74 -10.34
C PHE A 122 13.83 -5.74 -9.21
N VAL A 123 12.84 -6.60 -9.00
CA VAL A 123 12.87 -7.62 -7.93
C VAL A 123 12.53 -8.96 -8.55
N THR A 124 13.37 -9.95 -8.33
CA THR A 124 13.16 -11.33 -8.77
C THR A 124 12.71 -12.17 -7.58
N ALA A 125 11.75 -13.06 -7.81
CA ALA A 125 11.28 -14.01 -6.80
C ALA A 125 11.81 -15.41 -7.07
N HIS A 126 12.29 -16.07 -6.03
CA HIS A 126 12.79 -17.43 -6.05
C HIS A 126 11.99 -18.30 -5.07
N GLU A 127 11.75 -19.55 -5.43
CA GLU A 127 11.05 -20.53 -4.56
C GLU A 127 11.90 -20.96 -3.35
N LYS A 128 13.23 -20.88 -3.49
CA LYS A 128 14.20 -21.26 -2.46
C LYS A 128 15.16 -20.11 -2.19
N GLU A 129 15.81 -20.18 -1.03
CA GLU A 129 16.83 -19.21 -0.65
C GLU A 129 17.98 -19.21 -1.63
N VAL A 130 18.37 -18.01 -2.06
CA VAL A 130 19.55 -17.75 -2.89
C VAL A 130 20.37 -16.64 -2.24
N GLU A 131 21.63 -16.51 -2.64
CA GLU A 131 22.53 -15.50 -2.10
C GLU A 131 21.93 -14.08 -2.25
N GLY A 132 22.01 -13.29 -1.18
CA GLY A 132 21.48 -11.92 -1.13
C GLY A 132 19.96 -11.81 -1.12
N SER A 133 19.22 -12.92 -1.13
CA SER A 133 17.76 -12.90 -1.09
C SER A 133 17.21 -12.60 0.31
N GLN A 134 16.00 -12.04 0.34
CA GLN A 134 15.26 -11.82 1.59
C GLN A 134 13.93 -12.55 1.53
N LYS A 135 13.65 -13.36 2.55
CA LYS A 135 12.35 -14.04 2.68
C LYS A 135 11.22 -13.02 2.73
N ALA A 136 10.18 -13.28 1.94
CA ALA A 136 8.97 -12.49 1.83
C ALA A 136 7.72 -13.37 1.88
N GLU A 137 6.78 -13.00 2.74
CA GLU A 137 5.55 -13.76 2.98
C GLU A 137 4.34 -12.84 2.86
N LEU A 138 3.28 -13.32 2.20
CA LEU A 138 1.97 -12.70 2.16
C LEU A 138 0.88 -13.77 2.16
N ASN A 139 -0.31 -13.39 2.63
CA ASN A 139 -1.53 -14.16 2.45
C ASN A 139 -2.43 -13.46 1.43
N TYR A 140 -3.24 -14.21 0.70
CA TYR A 140 -4.25 -13.64 -0.20
C TYR A 140 -5.58 -14.39 -0.09
N LYS A 141 -6.65 -13.69 -0.46
CA LYS A 141 -8.00 -14.21 -0.61
C LYS A 141 -8.65 -13.61 -1.84
N THR A 142 -9.26 -14.44 -2.66
CA THR A 142 -10.06 -14.02 -3.81
C THR A 142 -11.40 -13.49 -3.30
N LEU A 143 -11.72 -12.24 -3.62
CA LEU A 143 -13.00 -11.61 -3.24
C LEU A 143 -14.07 -11.81 -4.30
N GLY A 144 -13.67 -11.89 -5.57
CA GLY A 144 -14.57 -12.18 -6.66
C GLY A 144 -13.98 -11.89 -8.02
N LYS A 145 -14.81 -12.09 -9.04
CA LYS A 145 -14.49 -11.84 -10.44
C LYS A 145 -15.43 -10.78 -10.97
N LEU A 146 -14.89 -9.84 -11.72
CA LEU A 146 -15.68 -8.91 -12.50
C LEU A 146 -15.10 -8.79 -13.90
N ASN A 147 -15.95 -8.93 -14.91
CA ASN A 147 -15.54 -9.03 -16.30
C ASN A 147 -14.46 -10.13 -16.49
N ASP A 148 -13.29 -9.77 -17.01
CA ASP A 148 -12.15 -10.64 -17.28
C ASP A 148 -11.02 -10.49 -16.24
N HIS A 149 -11.34 -9.97 -15.05
CA HIS A 149 -10.38 -9.71 -13.97
C HIS A 149 -10.88 -10.24 -12.62
N TRP A 150 -9.93 -10.46 -11.71
CA TRP A 150 -10.19 -10.98 -10.36
C TRP A 150 -9.70 -9.98 -9.32
N LEU A 151 -10.52 -9.75 -8.30
CA LEU A 151 -10.16 -8.94 -7.15
C LEU A 151 -9.60 -9.84 -6.04
N LEU A 152 -8.37 -9.55 -5.63
CA LEU A 152 -7.72 -10.21 -4.50
C LEU A 152 -7.57 -9.24 -3.34
N GLU A 153 -7.94 -9.70 -2.15
CA GLU A 153 -7.44 -9.15 -0.91
C GLU A 153 -6.06 -9.74 -0.61
N VAL A 154 -5.07 -8.90 -0.33
CA VAL A 154 -3.68 -9.30 -0.09
C VAL A 154 -3.18 -8.71 1.22
N ARG A 155 -2.57 -9.55 2.05
CA ARG A 155 -2.11 -9.22 3.40
C ARG A 155 -0.63 -9.54 3.52
N PRO A 156 0.27 -8.57 3.25
CA PRO A 156 1.70 -8.81 3.32
C PRO A 156 2.17 -8.89 4.77
N VAL A 157 2.76 -10.03 5.14
CA VAL A 157 3.38 -10.26 6.45
C VAL A 157 4.71 -9.51 6.54
N SER A 158 5.51 -9.59 5.47
CA SER A 158 6.73 -8.79 5.31
C SER A 158 6.47 -7.47 4.55
N GLY A 159 7.51 -6.69 4.29
CA GLY A 159 7.42 -5.40 3.58
C GLY A 159 8.59 -5.19 2.62
N ARG A 160 8.84 -6.17 1.73
CA ARG A 160 9.95 -6.09 0.77
C ARG A 160 9.57 -5.22 -0.44
N PRO A 161 10.56 -4.61 -1.13
CA PRO A 161 10.31 -3.85 -2.35
C PRO A 161 9.54 -4.65 -3.39
N HIS A 162 8.50 -4.05 -3.99
CA HIS A 162 7.64 -4.65 -5.01
C HIS A 162 7.04 -6.03 -4.62
N GLN A 163 7.00 -6.38 -3.33
CA GLN A 163 6.70 -7.74 -2.87
C GLN A 163 5.39 -8.30 -3.44
N ILE A 164 4.27 -7.60 -3.26
CA ILE A 164 2.96 -8.06 -3.75
C ILE A 164 2.99 -8.25 -5.27
N ARG A 165 3.60 -7.30 -5.98
CA ARG A 165 3.64 -7.26 -7.44
C ARG A 165 4.36 -8.48 -8.01
N VAL A 166 5.58 -8.74 -7.53
CA VAL A 166 6.38 -9.88 -7.99
C VAL A 166 5.77 -11.21 -7.56
N GLN A 167 5.29 -11.35 -6.32
CA GLN A 167 4.76 -12.61 -5.83
C GLN A 167 3.44 -13.01 -6.54
N LEU A 168 2.54 -12.05 -6.80
CA LEU A 168 1.33 -12.32 -7.58
C LEU A 168 1.64 -12.65 -9.05
N ALA A 169 2.62 -11.97 -9.65
CA ALA A 169 3.08 -12.31 -11.00
C ALA A 169 3.71 -13.71 -11.07
N SER A 170 4.54 -14.09 -10.09
CA SER A 170 5.17 -15.41 -10.01
C SER A 170 4.16 -16.55 -9.90
N MET A 171 3.01 -16.33 -9.26
CA MET A 171 1.91 -17.31 -9.26
C MET A 171 1.01 -17.24 -10.51
N GLY A 172 1.45 -16.51 -11.56
CA GLY A 172 0.72 -16.37 -12.82
C GLY A 172 -0.45 -15.39 -12.79
N CYS A 173 -0.54 -14.53 -11.77
CA CYS A 173 -1.63 -13.58 -11.57
C CYS A 173 -1.12 -12.13 -11.59
N PRO A 174 -0.59 -11.63 -12.73
CA PRO A 174 -0.04 -10.28 -12.79
C PRO A 174 -1.12 -9.22 -12.53
N ILE A 175 -0.74 -8.16 -11.81
CA ILE A 175 -1.61 -7.03 -11.46
C ILE A 175 -1.87 -6.19 -12.72
N ARG A 176 -3.12 -5.78 -12.92
CA ARG A 176 -3.53 -4.93 -14.04
C ARG A 176 -2.72 -3.64 -14.09
N GLY A 177 -2.20 -3.34 -15.28
CA GLY A 177 -1.33 -2.20 -15.55
C GLY A 177 0.15 -2.42 -15.24
N ASP A 178 0.52 -3.51 -14.55
CA ASP A 178 1.90 -3.74 -14.11
C ASP A 178 2.77 -4.38 -15.19
N LEU A 179 3.21 -3.57 -16.16
CA LEU A 179 4.09 -4.01 -17.24
C LEU A 179 5.40 -4.61 -16.74
N LYS A 180 5.94 -4.08 -15.63
CA LYS A 180 7.21 -4.54 -15.07
C LYS A 180 7.14 -6.02 -14.69
N TYR A 181 5.99 -6.47 -14.19
CA TYR A 181 5.80 -7.84 -13.70
C TYR A 181 4.85 -8.65 -14.59
N GLY A 182 4.83 -8.37 -15.89
CA GLY A 182 4.25 -9.28 -16.89
C GLY A 182 2.80 -9.02 -17.27
N PHE A 183 2.19 -7.91 -16.84
CA PHE A 183 0.92 -7.51 -17.43
C PHE A 183 1.14 -6.97 -18.85
N HIS A 184 0.24 -7.29 -19.79
CA HIS A 184 0.47 -7.05 -21.23
C HIS A 184 0.18 -5.61 -21.70
N LYS A 185 -0.58 -4.83 -20.92
CA LYS A 185 -1.02 -3.48 -21.31
C LYS A 185 -0.99 -2.50 -20.12
N PRO A 186 -0.47 -1.27 -20.27
CA PRO A 186 -0.50 -0.30 -19.19
C PRO A 186 -1.92 0.22 -18.93
N ASN A 187 -2.14 0.77 -17.73
CA ASN A 187 -3.28 1.65 -17.49
C ASN A 187 -3.08 2.98 -18.20
N PRO A 188 -4.15 3.70 -18.60
CA PRO A 188 -4.01 4.97 -19.32
C PRO A 188 -3.17 6.03 -18.59
N ASP A 189 -3.19 6.03 -17.25
CA ASP A 189 -2.42 6.95 -16.39
C ASP A 189 -1.12 6.33 -15.84
N ALA A 190 -0.69 5.18 -16.37
CA ALA A 190 0.45 4.39 -15.93
C ALA A 190 0.41 3.93 -14.45
N SER A 191 -0.76 3.99 -13.80
CA SER A 191 -1.00 3.35 -12.51
C SER A 191 -0.98 1.83 -12.64
N ILE A 192 -0.99 1.15 -11.50
CA ILE A 192 -1.33 -0.27 -11.42
C ILE A 192 -2.52 -0.44 -10.48
N ASN A 193 -3.34 -1.46 -10.72
CA ASN A 193 -4.50 -1.73 -9.87
C ASN A 193 -4.10 -2.49 -8.59
N LEU A 194 -3.22 -1.86 -7.81
CA LEU A 194 -2.85 -2.24 -6.44
C LEU A 194 -3.11 -1.04 -5.53
N HIS A 195 -3.91 -1.25 -4.49
CA HIS A 195 -4.37 -0.20 -3.60
C HIS A 195 -4.20 -0.62 -2.14
N ALA A 196 -3.47 0.18 -1.35
CA ALA A 196 -3.33 -0.01 0.09
C ALA A 196 -4.63 0.43 0.79
N PHE A 197 -5.53 -0.52 0.99
CA PHE A 197 -6.93 -0.28 1.29
C PHE A 197 -7.22 -0.11 2.80
N HIS A 198 -6.70 -1.00 3.65
CA HIS A 198 -6.84 -0.88 5.11
C HIS A 198 -5.50 -0.90 5.84
N LEU A 199 -5.45 -0.13 6.94
CA LEU A 199 -4.42 -0.21 7.96
C LEU A 199 -5.08 -0.31 9.33
N VAL A 200 -4.62 -1.26 10.14
CA VAL A 200 -5.07 -1.43 11.53
C VAL A 200 -3.86 -1.61 12.43
N PHE A 201 -3.79 -0.77 13.46
CA PHE A 201 -2.69 -0.78 14.44
C PHE A 201 -3.10 -0.05 15.72
N VAL A 202 -2.35 -0.27 16.80
CA VAL A 202 -2.50 0.50 18.04
C VAL A 202 -1.70 1.80 17.92
N HIS A 203 -2.36 2.95 18.10
CA HIS A 203 -1.73 4.25 18.08
C HIS A 203 -0.52 4.26 19.04
N PRO A 204 0.72 4.56 18.57
CA PRO A 204 1.95 4.35 19.34
C PRO A 204 2.03 5.20 20.62
N ILE A 205 1.31 6.32 20.64
CA ILE A 205 1.26 7.28 21.75
C ILE A 205 -0.06 7.19 22.53
N LYS A 206 -1.23 7.39 21.88
CA LYS A 206 -2.55 7.30 22.52
C LYS A 206 -2.93 5.90 23.03
N LYS A 207 -2.30 4.83 22.52
CA LYS A 207 -2.62 3.42 22.85
C LYS A 207 -4.03 2.97 22.47
N GLU A 208 -4.71 3.73 21.61
CA GLU A 208 -6.01 3.39 21.05
C GLU A 208 -5.86 2.58 19.76
N LYS A 209 -6.76 1.62 19.53
CA LYS A 209 -6.79 0.88 18.27
C LYS A 209 -7.34 1.77 17.16
N ILE A 210 -6.58 1.93 16.08
CA ILE A 210 -6.97 2.71 14.91
C ILE A 210 -7.36 1.76 13.78
N PHE A 211 -8.51 2.03 13.15
CA PHE A 211 -8.96 1.41 11.92
C PHE A 211 -9.03 2.47 10.83
N LEU A 212 -8.27 2.28 9.74
CA LEU A 212 -8.20 3.23 8.64
C LEU A 212 -8.60 2.55 7.35
N ARG A 213 -9.41 3.26 6.55
CA ARG A 213 -9.84 2.87 5.21
C ARG A 213 -9.55 3.99 4.22
N ALA A 214 -8.94 3.63 3.10
CA ALA A 214 -8.81 4.52 1.96
C ALA A 214 -10.02 4.37 1.03
N ALA A 215 -10.55 5.49 0.56
CA ALA A 215 -11.45 5.48 -0.58
C ALA A 215 -10.71 4.93 -1.81
N LEU A 216 -11.40 4.15 -2.64
CA LEU A 216 -10.82 3.69 -3.90
C LEU A 216 -10.48 4.88 -4.81
N PRO A 217 -9.50 4.74 -5.71
CA PRO A 217 -9.20 5.78 -6.70
C PRO A 217 -10.44 6.12 -7.54
N GLU A 218 -10.66 7.42 -7.79
CA GLU A 218 -11.71 7.97 -8.67
C GLU A 218 -11.41 7.65 -10.15
N GLU A 219 -11.48 6.36 -10.48
CA GLU A 219 -11.28 5.81 -11.82
C GLU A 219 -12.40 4.83 -12.08
N ALA A 220 -13.07 4.97 -13.24
CA ALA A 220 -14.22 4.15 -13.62
C ALA A 220 -13.95 2.62 -13.56
N PHE A 221 -12.69 2.20 -13.63
CA PHE A 221 -12.34 0.79 -13.45
C PHE A 221 -12.37 0.33 -12.00
N TRP A 222 -11.93 1.17 -11.04
CA TRP A 222 -11.98 0.86 -9.61
C TRP A 222 -13.41 0.91 -9.07
N GLU A 223 -14.23 1.85 -9.55
CA GLU A 223 -15.63 2.01 -9.13
C GLU A 223 -16.47 0.75 -9.31
N GLN A 224 -16.16 -0.05 -10.33
CA GLN A 224 -16.83 -1.33 -10.58
C GLN A 224 -16.65 -2.33 -9.44
N TYR A 225 -15.58 -2.22 -8.65
CA TYR A 225 -15.28 -3.15 -7.56
C TYR A 225 -15.82 -2.68 -6.20
N LEU A 226 -16.55 -1.56 -6.15
CA LEU A 226 -17.25 -1.11 -4.93
C LEU A 226 -18.27 -2.15 -4.44
N GLU A 227 -18.79 -3.02 -5.31
CA GLU A 227 -19.71 -4.11 -4.92
C GLU A 227 -19.06 -5.15 -3.98
N PHE A 228 -17.74 -5.34 -4.09
CA PHE A 228 -16.97 -6.26 -3.24
C PHE A 228 -16.52 -5.60 -1.95
N GLU A 229 -16.76 -4.29 -1.82
CA GLU A 229 -16.52 -3.61 -0.58
C GLU A 229 -17.53 -4.11 0.44
N PRO A 230 -17.08 -4.71 1.56
CA PRO A 230 -18.01 -5.21 2.55
C PRO A 230 -18.82 -4.02 3.10
N VAL A 231 -20.07 -3.88 2.64
CA VAL A 231 -21.05 -2.99 3.25
C VAL A 231 -21.36 -3.58 4.63
N ARG A 232 -20.62 -3.15 5.66
CA ARG A 232 -20.95 -3.49 7.04
C ARG A 232 -20.87 -2.23 7.89
N GLY A 233 -22.05 -1.75 8.26
CA GLY A 233 -22.24 -0.63 9.19
C GLY A 233 -21.46 -0.86 10.49
N LYS A 234 -20.80 0.21 10.95
CA LYS A 234 -20.02 0.33 12.18
C LYS A 234 -18.93 -0.75 12.32
N ASP A 235 -17.68 -0.31 12.13
CA ASP A 235 -16.41 -0.99 12.36
C ASP A 235 -16.27 -1.61 13.77
N GLN A 236 -17.05 -2.64 14.12
CA GLN A 236 -16.97 -3.34 15.41
C GLN A 236 -16.44 -4.78 15.29
N HIS A 237 -16.27 -5.32 14.08
CA HIS A 237 -15.87 -6.73 13.89
C HIS A 237 -14.67 -6.94 12.98
N LEU A 238 -13.86 -5.90 12.74
CA LEU A 238 -12.56 -6.06 12.08
C LEU A 238 -11.63 -7.00 12.90
N GLU A 239 -11.88 -7.16 14.19
CA GLU A 239 -11.15 -8.08 15.08
C GLU A 239 -11.19 -9.54 14.60
N ASN A 240 -12.32 -9.99 14.05
CA ASN A 240 -12.50 -11.38 13.58
C ASN A 240 -11.89 -11.63 12.19
N THR A 241 -11.45 -10.57 11.51
CA THR A 241 -10.71 -10.70 10.26
C THR A 241 -9.21 -10.78 10.47
N PHE A 242 -8.65 -10.40 11.63
CA PHE A 242 -7.19 -10.35 11.85
C PHE A 242 -6.61 -11.55 12.61
N SER A 243 -7.45 -12.46 13.09
CA SER A 243 -7.08 -13.75 13.67
C SER A 243 -7.22 -14.87 12.63
N GLY A 244 -6.15 -15.10 11.88
CA GLY A 244 -5.91 -16.31 11.10
C GLY A 244 -4.49 -16.76 11.33
#